data_AF-A0AAW7D623-F1
#
_entry.id   AF-A0AAW7D623-F1
#
_cell.length_a   1.000
_cell.length_b   1.000
_cell.length_c   1.000
_cell.angle_alpha   90.00
_cell.angle_beta   90.00
_cell.angle_gamma   90.00
#
_symmetry.space_group_name_H-M   'P 1'
#
loop_
_entity.id
_entity.type
_entity.pdbx_description
1 polymer ?
#
loop_
_entity_poly.entity_id
_entity_poly.type
_entity_poly.pdbx_seq_one_letter_code
_entity_poly.pdbx_strand_id
1 'polypeptide(L)'
;MEYNIENEQKEIITKKIGYEAMLYVLKTYYENSGSNDLTDILSGGEYWLGEEKPIDSAFWYYWIDAIEKVEREGPMFKEFIK
;
A
#
# COMPACT_ATOMS: atom_id res chain seq x y z
N MET A 1 18.96 -2.25 -16.99
CA MET A 1 18.66 -0.96 -16.35
C MET A 1 18.20 -1.29 -14.96
N GLU A 2 19.08 -1.17 -13.98
CA GLU A 2 18.73 -1.30 -12.57
C GLU A 2 17.87 -0.08 -12.21
N TYR A 3 16.61 -0.32 -11.88
CA TYR A 3 15.76 0.72 -11.29
C TYR A 3 16.31 0.94 -9.88
N ASN A 4 17.01 2.06 -9.67
CA ASN A 4 17.47 2.48 -8.35
C ASN A 4 16.24 2.92 -7.53
N ILE A 5 15.61 1.96 -6.84
CA ILE A 5 14.47 2.17 -5.92
C ILE A 5 14.88 3.01 -4.69
N GLU A 6 16.19 3.24 -4.49
CA GLU A 6 16.72 3.94 -3.31
C GLU A 6 16.48 5.46 -3.29
N ASN A 7 16.07 6.10 -4.39
CA ASN A 7 16.15 7.57 -4.47
C ASN A 7 14.88 8.39 -4.25
N GLU A 8 13.71 7.82 -4.00
CA GLU A 8 12.52 8.62 -3.64
C GLU A 8 11.60 7.92 -2.64
N GLN A 9 12.12 7.49 -1.48
CA GLN A 9 11.22 7.31 -0.34
C GLN A 9 10.84 8.68 0.19
N LYS A 10 9.67 9.17 -0.22
CA LYS A 10 9.01 10.26 0.49
C LYS A 10 8.70 9.76 1.90
N GLU A 11 9.57 10.09 2.86
CA GLU A 11 9.41 9.61 4.24
C GLU A 11 8.10 10.08 4.90
N ILE A 12 7.50 11.15 4.39
CA ILE A 12 6.32 11.77 4.97
C ILE A 12 5.21 11.91 3.94
N ILE A 13 4.14 11.13 4.12
CA ILE A 13 2.87 11.28 3.40
C ILE A 13 1.82 11.97 4.26
N THR A 14 0.81 12.58 3.64
CA THR A 14 -0.32 13.14 4.38
C THR A 14 -1.25 12.02 4.88
N LYS A 15 -2.01 12.30 5.95
CA LYS A 15 -3.05 11.37 6.45
C LYS A 15 -4.05 10.96 5.36
N LYS A 16 -4.42 11.88 4.46
CA LYS A 16 -5.33 11.60 3.34
C LYS A 16 -4.68 10.61 2.36
N ILE A 17 -3.42 10.85 1.96
CA ILE A 17 -2.70 9.94 1.05
C ILE A 17 -2.55 8.56 1.68
N GLY A 18 -2.13 8.47 2.94
CA GLY A 18 -1.99 7.18 3.63
C GLY A 18 -3.30 6.40 3.74
N TYR A 19 -4.42 7.09 4.00
CA TYR A 19 -5.73 6.45 4.02
C TYR A 19 -6.15 5.93 2.64
N GLU A 20 -6.01 6.73 1.59
CA GLU A 20 -6.33 6.30 0.22
C GLU A 20 -5.42 5.16 -0.26
N ALA A 21 -4.14 5.20 0.11
CA ALA A 21 -3.18 4.14 -0.20
C ALA A 21 -3.59 2.82 0.47
N MET A 22 -4.02 2.85 1.73
CA MET A 22 -4.56 1.67 2.41
C MET A 22 -5.75 1.07 1.64
N LEU A 23 -6.67 1.89 1.12
CA LEU A 23 -7.79 1.38 0.31
C LEU A 23 -7.30 0.66 -0.95
N TYR A 24 -6.31 1.23 -1.64
CA TYR A 24 -5.66 0.59 -2.79
C TYR A 24 -4.96 -0.71 -2.42
N VAL A 25 -4.23 -0.78 -1.31
CA VAL A 25 -3.60 -2.03 -0.84
C VAL A 25 -4.63 -3.12 -0.61
N LEU A 26 -5.72 -2.82 0.10
CA LEU A 26 -6.76 -3.81 0.40
C LEU A 26 -7.39 -4.37 -0.89
N LYS A 27 -7.64 -3.49 -1.87
CA LYS A 27 -8.15 -3.90 -3.17
C LYS A 27 -7.14 -4.78 -3.92
N THR A 28 -5.89 -4.34 -4.02
CA THR A 28 -4.83 -5.09 -4.71
C THR A 28 -4.60 -6.45 -4.07
N TYR A 29 -4.58 -6.51 -2.73
CA TYR A 29 -4.44 -7.76 -1.99
C TYR A 29 -5.59 -8.72 -2.30
N TYR A 30 -6.85 -8.24 -2.25
CA TYR A 30 -8.02 -9.05 -2.59
C TYR A 30 -7.97 -9.54 -4.05
N GLU A 31 -7.63 -8.67 -5.00
CA GLU A 31 -7.56 -9.02 -6.42
C GLU A 31 -6.47 -10.06 -6.72
N ASN A 32 -5.35 -10.03 -5.99
CA ASN A 32 -4.24 -10.97 -6.19
C ASN A 32 -4.38 -12.29 -5.43
N SER A 33 -4.95 -12.26 -4.22
CA SER A 33 -5.05 -13.45 -3.36
C SER A 33 -6.42 -14.13 -3.41
N GLY A 34 -7.48 -13.38 -3.76
CA GLY A 34 -8.87 -13.79 -3.57
C GLY A 34 -9.32 -13.85 -2.10
N SER A 35 -8.43 -13.54 -1.13
CA SER A 35 -8.74 -13.61 0.29
C SER A 35 -9.53 -12.39 0.74
N ASN A 36 -10.64 -12.65 1.42
CA ASN A 36 -11.45 -11.68 2.13
C ASN A 36 -11.33 -11.85 3.66
N ASP A 37 -10.41 -12.69 4.11
CA ASP A 37 -10.11 -12.89 5.53
C ASP A 37 -9.18 -11.78 6.00
N LEU A 38 -9.63 -11.03 7.00
CA LEU A 38 -8.84 -9.95 7.58
C LEU A 38 -7.55 -10.49 8.22
N THR A 39 -7.55 -11.71 8.74
CA THR A 39 -6.37 -12.30 9.37
C THR A 39 -5.27 -12.60 8.35
N ASP A 40 -5.62 -13.08 7.16
CA ASP A 40 -4.69 -13.26 6.04
C ASP A 40 -4.06 -11.92 5.63
N ILE A 41 -4.90 -10.88 5.48
CA ILE A 41 -4.44 -9.53 5.12
C ILE A 41 -3.47 -8.98 6.16
N LEU A 42 -3.80 -9.10 7.44
CA LEU A 42 -2.95 -8.60 8.53
C LEU A 42 -1.64 -9.38 8.66
N SER A 43 -1.65 -10.68 8.37
CA SER A 43 -0.43 -11.51 8.40
C SER A 43 0.61 -11.05 7.37
N GLY A 44 0.18 -10.56 6.20
CA GLY A 44 1.09 -9.97 5.21
C GLY A 44 1.70 -8.63 5.66
N GLY A 45 1.06 -7.94 6.61
CA GLY A 45 1.55 -6.69 7.18
C GLY A 45 2.45 -6.85 8.42
N GLU A 46 2.75 -8.09 8.84
CA GLU A 46 3.59 -8.35 10.00
C GLU A 46 5.03 -7.91 9.77
N TYR A 47 5.63 -7.28 10.78
CA TYR A 47 7.03 -6.86 10.75
C TYR A 47 7.90 -7.89 11.47
N TRP A 48 9.11 -8.07 10.94
CA TRP A 48 10.17 -8.71 11.72
C TRP A 48 10.82 -7.69 12.66
N LEU A 49 11.30 -8.15 13.82
CA LEU A 49 11.91 -7.28 14.81
C LEU A 49 13.16 -6.59 14.22
N GLY A 50 13.13 -5.25 14.17
CA GLY A 50 14.23 -4.43 13.67
C GLY A 50 14.21 -4.19 12.16
N GLU A 51 13.17 -4.62 11.45
CA GLU A 51 12.98 -4.29 10.03
C GLU A 51 12.03 -3.11 9.83
N GLU A 52 12.29 -2.30 8.80
CA GLU A 52 11.45 -1.15 8.42
C GLU A 52 10.36 -1.50 7.41
N LYS A 53 10.30 -2.77 6.98
CA LYS A 53 9.34 -3.31 6.01
C LYS A 53 8.68 -4.59 6.54
N PRO A 54 7.48 -4.96 6.05
CA PRO A 54 6.83 -6.20 6.42
C PRO A 54 7.61 -7.42 5.90
N ILE A 55 7.37 -8.56 6.58
CA ILE A 55 7.93 -9.87 6.24
C ILE A 55 7.54 -10.27 4.81
N ASP A 56 6.29 -9.98 4.42
CA ASP A 56 5.84 -10.17 3.05
C ASP A 56 6.24 -8.97 2.17
N SER A 57 7.29 -9.18 1.37
CA SER A 57 7.75 -8.19 0.40
C SER A 57 6.67 -7.78 -0.62
N ALA A 58 5.74 -8.67 -0.99
CA ALA A 58 4.66 -8.32 -1.91
C ALA A 58 3.71 -7.30 -1.27
N PHE A 59 3.41 -7.46 0.02
CA PHE A 59 2.61 -6.51 0.78
C PHE A 59 3.26 -5.12 0.80
N TRP A 60 4.59 -5.07 0.97
CA TRP A 60 5.34 -3.81 0.88
C TRP A 60 5.22 -3.17 -0.51
N TYR A 61 5.37 -3.94 -1.58
CA TYR A 61 5.23 -3.41 -2.94
C TYR A 61 3.82 -2.89 -3.22
N TYR A 62 2.77 -3.56 -2.72
CA TYR A 62 1.40 -3.06 -2.83
C TYR A 62 1.24 -1.70 -2.15
N TRP A 63 1.87 -1.50 -0.99
CA TRP A 63 1.84 -0.22 -0.29
C TRP A 63 2.53 0.91 -1.06
N ILE A 64 3.73 0.67 -1.59
CA ILE A 64 4.46 1.66 -2.39
C ILE A 64 3.68 2.01 -3.66
N ASP A 65 3.22 1.01 -4.42
CA ASP A 65 2.42 1.22 -5.64
C ASP A 65 1.13 1.98 -5.32
N ALA A 66 0.48 1.67 -4.19
CA ALA A 66 -0.72 2.37 -3.75
C ALA A 66 -0.47 3.86 -3.46
N ILE A 67 0.65 4.23 -2.82
CA ILE A 67 1.01 5.62 -2.59
C ILE A 67 1.21 6.35 -3.92
N GLU A 68 2.03 5.78 -4.81
CA GLU A 68 2.29 6.36 -6.14
C GLU A 68 0.99 6.50 -6.95
N LYS A 69 0.10 5.53 -6.83
CA LYS A 69 -1.21 5.54 -7.49
C LYS A 69 -2.09 6.67 -6.97
N VAL A 70 -2.15 6.90 -5.66
CA VAL A 70 -2.90 8.02 -5.08
C VAL A 70 -2.34 9.37 -5.56
N GLU A 71 -1.02 9.50 -5.59
CA GLU A 71 -0.37 10.74 -6.03
C GLU A 71 -0.59 11.03 -7.53
N ARG A 72 -0.62 9.99 -8.37
CA ARG A 72 -0.79 10.11 -9.82
C ARG A 72 -2.25 10.19 -10.27
N GLU A 73 -3.12 9.38 -9.68
CA GLU A 73 -4.48 9.13 -10.16
C GLU A 73 -5.56 9.69 -9.21
N GLY A 74 -5.19 9.98 -7.96
CA GLY A 74 -6.11 10.48 -6.95
C GLY A 74 -6.80 9.37 -6.12
N PRO A 75 -7.86 9.73 -5.36
CA PRO A 75 -8.52 8.82 -4.43
C PRO A 75 -9.19 7.65 -5.13
N MET A 76 -9.32 6.51 -4.44
CA MET A 76 -9.93 5.31 -5.01
C MET A 76 -11.42 5.52 -5.32
N PHE A 77 -12.13 6.12 -4.37
CA PHE A 77 -13.55 6.35 -4.50
C PHE A 77 -13.81 7.81 -4.85
N LYS A 78 -14.78 8.04 -5.74
CA LYS A 78 -15.27 9.38 -6.01
C LYS A 78 -15.93 9.92 -4.75
N GLU A 79 -15.65 11.19 -4.44
CA GLU A 79 -16.35 11.88 -3.36
C GLU A 79 -17.86 11.94 -3.70
N PHE A 80 -18.70 11.49 -2.78
CA PHE A 80 -20.13 11.70 -2.90
C PHE A 80 -20.43 13.18 -2.65
N ILE A 81 -20.66 13.93 -3.73
CA ILE A 81 -21.16 15.29 -3.65
C ILE A 81 -22.67 15.19 -3.42
N LYS A 82 -23.13 15.59 -2.24
CA LYS A 82 -24.56 15.73 -1.91
C LYS A 82 -25.15 17.00 -2.53
#